data_AF-A0A849M2U7-F1
#
_entry.id   AF-A0A849M2U7-F1
#
_cell.length_a   1.000
_cell.length_b   1.000
_cell.length_c   1.000
_cell.angle_alpha   90.00
_cell.angle_beta   90.00
_cell.angle_gamma   90.00
#
_symmetry.space_group_name_H-M   'P 1'
#
loop_
_entity.id
_entity.type
_entity.pdbx_description
1 polymer ?
#
loop_
_entity_poly.entity_id
_entity_poly.type
_entity_poly.pdbx_seq_one_letter_code
_entity_poly.pdbx_strand_id
1 'polypeptide(L)'
;MRLIFIALITIALLLRCEAPRVNPFDPNGDNYQGDTPTLSDTKFYSIFENFNSRTTLMFQTQINSGQINNTVTNASLKLNNFIFEKELDISINDGLPQYHLTIRLEEIDSTLSPANIVEKDFSLRVKTTTGDSFLFSPFNIRRVIMEDFNRDSHIPRDGSIETGNILFKWQPVQLNYNFSYQLEIFSLQRLELIAEINDIPSDSSQYLLQDLQILNNLDAEDNIWSLYIIDSLGNRNKSHFNLFNYSK
;
A
#
# COMPACT_ATOMS: atom_id res chain seq x y z
N MET A 1 -66.54 4.25 -14.00
CA MET A 1 -65.92 3.36 -12.98
C MET A 1 -64.47 2.98 -13.32
N ARG A 2 -64.14 2.53 -14.54
CA ARG A 2 -62.75 2.15 -14.94
C ARG A 2 -61.70 3.26 -14.80
N LEU A 3 -62.03 4.50 -15.14
CA LEU A 3 -61.10 5.65 -15.04
C LEU A 3 -60.70 5.99 -13.60
N ILE A 4 -61.62 5.85 -12.65
CA ILE A 4 -61.36 6.12 -11.22
C ILE A 4 -60.39 5.07 -10.66
N PHE A 5 -60.54 3.81 -11.08
CA PHE A 5 -59.68 2.73 -10.60
C PHE A 5 -58.23 2.87 -11.12
N ILE A 6 -58.07 3.30 -12.38
CA ILE A 6 -56.74 3.58 -12.96
C ILE A 6 -56.09 4.75 -12.22
N ALA A 7 -56.82 5.84 -12.00
CA ALA A 7 -56.30 7.01 -11.29
C ALA A 7 -55.86 6.67 -9.85
N LEU A 8 -56.62 5.82 -9.13
CA LEU A 8 -56.24 5.37 -7.79
C LEU A 8 -54.96 4.51 -7.79
N ILE A 9 -54.78 3.64 -8.79
CA ILE A 9 -53.55 2.84 -8.92
C ILE A 9 -52.35 3.75 -9.25
N THR A 10 -52.52 4.75 -10.12
CA THR A 10 -51.45 5.69 -10.45
C THR A 10 -51.06 6.53 -9.24
N ILE A 11 -52.03 6.99 -8.44
CA ILE A 11 -51.76 7.72 -7.19
C ILE A 11 -51.06 6.82 -6.17
N ALA A 12 -51.47 5.55 -6.03
CA ALA A 12 -50.81 4.60 -5.12
C ALA A 12 -49.37 4.28 -5.54
N LEU A 13 -49.07 4.28 -6.85
CA LEU A 13 -47.72 4.09 -7.37
C LEU A 13 -46.85 5.35 -7.20
N LEU A 14 -47.43 6.54 -7.31
CA LEU A 14 -46.74 7.82 -7.07
C LEU A 14 -46.56 8.12 -5.58
N LEU A 15 -47.36 7.52 -4.70
CA LEU A 15 -47.22 7.56 -3.24
C LEU A 15 -46.33 6.45 -2.67
N ARG A 16 -45.54 5.75 -3.51
CA ARG A 16 -44.33 5.08 -3.04
C ARG A 16 -43.29 6.13 -2.65
N CYS A 17 -43.63 6.85 -1.59
CA CYS A 17 -42.75 7.75 -0.90
C CYS A 17 -41.67 6.87 -0.28
N GLU A 18 -40.43 7.01 -0.74
CA GLU A 18 -39.27 6.59 0.03
C GLU A 18 -39.24 7.46 1.30
N ALA A 19 -40.02 7.07 2.31
CA ALA A 19 -40.00 7.76 3.58
C ALA A 19 -38.55 7.74 4.09
N PRO A 20 -37.95 8.90 4.43
CA PRO A 20 -36.60 8.92 4.96
C PRO A 20 -36.54 8.01 6.19
N ARG A 21 -35.62 7.03 6.18
CA ARG A 21 -35.50 5.99 7.22
C ARG A 21 -35.30 6.56 8.63
N VAL A 22 -34.90 7.83 8.76
CA VAL A 22 -34.68 8.49 10.04
C VAL A 22 -35.93 9.28 10.42
N ASN A 23 -36.78 8.68 11.25
CA ASN A 23 -37.92 9.35 11.86
C ASN A 23 -37.42 10.24 13.02
N PRO A 24 -37.51 11.58 12.93
CA PRO A 24 -37.05 12.48 14.00
C PRO A 24 -37.88 12.39 15.28
N PHE A 25 -38.97 11.63 15.27
CA PHE A 25 -39.84 11.39 16.43
C PHE A 25 -39.83 9.93 16.89
N ASP A 26 -38.90 9.10 16.39
CA ASP A 26 -38.71 7.77 16.96
C ASP A 26 -37.94 7.90 18.29
N PRO A 27 -38.54 7.56 19.44
CA PRO A 27 -37.84 7.59 20.73
C PRO A 27 -36.65 6.62 20.80
N ASN A 28 -36.52 5.68 19.84
CA ASN A 28 -35.36 4.81 19.68
C ASN A 28 -34.41 5.27 18.55
N GLY A 29 -34.53 6.50 18.06
CA GLY A 29 -33.71 7.06 16.98
C GLY A 29 -32.19 6.88 17.19
N ASP A 30 -31.74 6.95 18.44
CA ASP A 30 -30.33 6.78 18.81
C ASP A 30 -29.84 5.33 18.71
N ASN A 31 -30.74 4.33 18.73
CA ASN A 31 -30.38 2.91 18.59
C ASN A 31 -30.02 2.53 17.14
N TYR A 32 -30.33 3.37 16.15
CA TYR A 32 -29.95 3.13 14.75
C TYR A 32 -28.47 3.38 14.46
N GLN A 33 -27.70 3.95 15.40
CA GLN A 33 -26.26 4.16 15.23
C GLN A 33 -25.43 2.85 15.19
N GLY A 34 -26.05 1.69 15.42
CA GLY A 34 -25.38 0.38 15.45
C GLY A 34 -25.40 -0.43 14.15
N ASP A 35 -26.12 0.00 13.11
CA ASP A 35 -26.40 -0.85 11.94
C ASP A 35 -25.39 -0.74 10.79
N THR A 36 -24.41 0.17 10.92
CA THR A 36 -23.40 0.37 9.89
C THR A 36 -22.17 -0.50 10.19
N PRO A 37 -21.76 -1.38 9.25
CA PRO A 37 -20.53 -2.13 9.42
C PRO A 37 -19.33 -1.20 9.64
N THR A 38 -18.38 -1.62 10.45
CA THR A 38 -17.13 -0.88 10.68
C THR A 38 -15.95 -1.68 10.18
N LEU A 39 -14.92 -0.97 9.73
CA LEU A 39 -13.67 -1.56 9.27
C LEU A 39 -12.61 -1.43 10.37
N SER A 40 -11.83 -2.49 10.56
CA SER A 40 -10.63 -2.49 11.38
C SER A 40 -9.48 -3.20 10.67
N ASP A 41 -8.25 -2.87 11.05
CA ASP A 41 -7.03 -3.48 10.54
C ASP A 41 -6.90 -3.48 9.01
N THR A 42 -7.43 -2.44 8.37
CA THR A 42 -7.39 -2.32 6.91
C THR A 42 -5.95 -2.09 6.44
N LYS A 43 -5.49 -2.98 5.56
CA LYS A 43 -4.21 -2.88 4.87
C LYS A 43 -4.47 -2.99 3.38
N PHE A 44 -3.98 -2.02 2.63
CA PHE A 44 -4.02 -2.09 1.18
C PHE A 44 -2.70 -1.66 0.58
N TYR A 45 -2.04 -2.61 -0.08
CA TYR A 45 -0.75 -2.38 -0.69
C TYR A 45 -0.61 -3.11 -2.02
N SER A 46 0.27 -2.59 -2.87
CA SER A 46 0.71 -3.22 -4.11
C SER A 46 2.13 -3.74 -3.92
N ILE A 47 2.35 -5.03 -4.09
CA ILE A 47 3.68 -5.61 -4.13
C ILE A 47 4.18 -5.57 -5.57
N PHE A 48 5.31 -4.89 -5.80
CA PHE A 48 6.04 -4.93 -7.06
C PHE A 48 7.23 -5.89 -6.92
N GLU A 49 7.22 -6.98 -7.69
CA GLU A 49 8.33 -7.93 -7.81
C GLU A 49 9.11 -7.66 -9.09
N ASN A 50 10.34 -7.16 -8.96
CA ASN A 50 11.14 -6.77 -10.13
C ASN A 50 11.55 -7.96 -10.99
N PHE A 51 11.99 -9.07 -10.39
CA PHE A 51 12.51 -10.24 -11.11
C PHE A 51 11.53 -10.79 -12.16
N ASN A 52 10.23 -10.72 -11.87
CA ASN A 52 9.17 -11.18 -12.78
C ASN A 52 8.40 -10.03 -13.44
N SER A 53 8.75 -8.77 -13.14
CA SER A 53 7.96 -7.59 -13.50
C SER A 53 6.47 -7.74 -13.16
N ARG A 54 6.17 -8.43 -12.06
CA ARG A 54 4.80 -8.72 -11.63
C ARG A 54 4.37 -7.75 -10.55
N THR A 55 3.11 -7.32 -10.63
CA THR A 55 2.50 -6.51 -9.58
C THR A 55 1.25 -7.16 -9.07
N THR A 56 1.25 -7.42 -7.77
CA THR A 56 0.15 -8.04 -7.05
C THR A 56 -0.45 -7.01 -6.11
N LEU A 57 -1.76 -6.79 -6.22
CA LEU A 57 -2.51 -6.03 -5.24
C LEU A 57 -2.96 -6.95 -4.12
N MET A 58 -2.74 -6.52 -2.88
CA MET A 58 -3.17 -7.21 -1.68
C MET A 58 -4.02 -6.28 -0.85
N PHE A 59 -5.30 -6.62 -0.73
CA PHE A 59 -6.23 -5.97 0.16
C PHE A 59 -6.55 -6.90 1.32
N GLN A 60 -6.58 -6.36 2.54
CA GLN A 60 -6.95 -7.10 3.74
C GLN A 60 -7.69 -6.17 4.69
N THR A 61 -8.80 -6.61 5.27
CA THR A 61 -9.50 -5.89 6.32
C THR A 61 -10.29 -6.84 7.20
N GLN A 62 -10.60 -6.42 8.42
CA GLN A 62 -11.68 -7.00 9.20
C GLN A 62 -12.93 -6.13 9.02
N ILE A 63 -14.09 -6.76 8.96
CA ILE A 63 -15.38 -6.08 8.89
C ILE A 63 -16.22 -6.56 10.08
N ASN A 64 -16.54 -5.63 10.98
CA ASN A 64 -17.47 -5.90 12.07
C ASN A 64 -18.87 -5.49 11.62
N SER A 65 -19.82 -6.41 11.70
CA SER A 65 -21.20 -6.20 11.26
C SER A 65 -22.02 -5.26 12.14
N GLY A 66 -21.51 -4.87 13.32
CA GLY A 66 -22.18 -3.95 14.25
C GLY A 66 -23.31 -4.60 15.07
N GLN A 67 -24.09 -5.52 14.48
CA GLN A 67 -25.20 -6.25 15.12
C GLN A 67 -25.16 -7.76 14.85
N ILE A 68 -25.77 -8.54 15.75
CA ILE A 68 -25.89 -10.01 15.66
C ILE A 68 -26.81 -10.42 14.49
N ASN A 69 -27.83 -9.62 14.18
CA ASN A 69 -28.87 -9.97 13.20
C ASN A 69 -28.60 -9.43 11.78
N ASN A 70 -27.59 -8.58 11.60
CA ASN A 70 -27.26 -7.95 10.33
C ASN A 70 -25.83 -8.29 9.91
N THR A 71 -25.57 -9.56 9.61
CA THR A 71 -24.22 -10.02 9.28
C THR A 71 -23.81 -9.63 7.87
N VAL A 72 -22.51 -9.52 7.63
CA VAL A 72 -21.95 -9.30 6.29
C VAL A 72 -22.17 -10.55 5.45
N THR A 73 -22.85 -10.40 4.32
CA THR A 73 -23.05 -11.49 3.34
C THR A 73 -21.98 -11.50 2.27
N ASN A 74 -21.50 -10.32 1.88
CA ASN A 74 -20.56 -10.16 0.79
C ASN A 74 -19.76 -8.87 1.00
N ALA A 75 -18.47 -8.91 0.68
CA ALA A 75 -17.64 -7.74 0.56
C ALA A 75 -16.90 -7.80 -0.79
N SER A 76 -16.96 -6.72 -1.56
CA SER A 76 -16.30 -6.62 -2.87
C SER A 76 -15.43 -5.36 -2.95
N LEU A 77 -14.25 -5.51 -3.55
CA LEU A 77 -13.36 -4.40 -3.86
C LEU A 77 -13.63 -3.92 -5.28
N LYS A 78 -13.82 -2.61 -5.43
CA LYS A 78 -14.10 -1.95 -6.70
C LYS A 78 -13.03 -0.91 -6.99
N LEU A 79 -12.58 -0.85 -8.24
CA LEU A 79 -11.72 0.22 -8.73
C LEU A 79 -12.59 1.28 -9.41
N ASN A 80 -12.54 2.51 -8.92
CA ASN A 80 -13.36 3.58 -9.46
C ASN A 80 -12.94 3.91 -10.90
N ASN A 81 -13.90 4.12 -11.79
CA ASN A 81 -13.71 4.37 -13.23
C ASN A 81 -13.24 3.17 -14.07
N PHE A 82 -13.15 1.97 -13.50
CA PHE A 82 -12.86 0.74 -14.23
C PHE A 82 -14.03 -0.24 -14.13
N ILE A 83 -14.14 -1.16 -15.08
CA ILE A 83 -15.09 -2.29 -15.04
C ILE A 83 -14.48 -3.41 -14.18
N PHE A 84 -14.10 -3.07 -12.95
CA PHE A 84 -13.50 -3.99 -12.00
C PHE A 84 -14.26 -3.96 -10.68
N GLU A 85 -14.83 -5.11 -10.33
CA GLU A 85 -15.38 -5.40 -9.02
C GLU A 85 -15.11 -6.88 -8.72
N LYS A 86 -14.47 -7.17 -7.60
CA LYS A 86 -14.11 -8.54 -7.21
C LYS A 86 -14.51 -8.80 -5.76
N GLU A 87 -15.17 -9.91 -5.53
CA GLU A 87 -15.51 -10.37 -4.18
C GLU A 87 -14.23 -10.75 -3.41
N LEU A 88 -14.22 -10.43 -2.13
CA LEU A 88 -13.13 -10.74 -1.21
C LEU A 88 -13.29 -12.17 -0.68
N ASP A 89 -12.18 -12.88 -0.58
CA ASP A 89 -12.11 -14.17 0.10
C ASP A 89 -12.22 -13.95 1.62
N ILE A 90 -12.83 -14.91 2.32
CA ILE A 90 -13.05 -14.85 3.77
C ILE A 90 -12.23 -15.95 4.44
N SER A 91 -11.38 -15.57 5.38
CA SER A 91 -10.72 -16.45 6.33
C SER A 91 -11.18 -16.13 7.75
N ILE A 92 -11.09 -17.11 8.67
CA ILE A 92 -11.35 -16.87 10.10
C ILE A 92 -10.01 -16.87 10.83
N ASN A 93 -9.69 -15.77 11.50
CA ASN A 93 -8.47 -15.61 12.30
C ASN A 93 -8.86 -15.16 13.72
N ASP A 94 -8.47 -15.92 14.74
CA ASP A 94 -8.85 -15.70 16.14
C ASP A 94 -10.37 -15.54 16.36
N GLY A 95 -11.17 -16.28 15.59
CA GLY A 95 -12.63 -16.23 15.66
C GLY A 95 -13.29 -15.03 14.99
N LEU A 96 -12.50 -14.15 14.36
CA LEU A 96 -12.99 -12.99 13.62
C LEU A 96 -12.86 -13.21 12.10
N PRO A 97 -13.86 -12.80 11.30
CA PRO A 97 -13.77 -12.88 9.85
C PRO A 97 -12.79 -11.84 9.32
N GLN A 98 -11.87 -12.31 8.49
CA GLN A 98 -10.88 -11.52 7.80
C GLN A 98 -11.10 -11.63 6.30
N TYR A 99 -11.33 -10.49 5.68
CA TYR A 99 -11.58 -10.39 4.26
C TYR A 99 -10.29 -10.03 3.55
N HIS A 100 -9.95 -10.76 2.49
CA HIS A 100 -8.72 -10.52 1.76
C HIS A 100 -8.91 -10.74 0.26
N LEU A 101 -8.05 -10.11 -0.53
CA LEU A 101 -7.97 -10.30 -1.97
C LEU A 101 -6.53 -10.18 -2.40
N THR A 102 -6.09 -11.15 -3.19
CA THR A 102 -4.81 -11.12 -3.92
C THR A 102 -5.13 -11.19 -5.39
N ILE A 103 -4.73 -10.17 -6.15
CA ILE A 103 -5.02 -10.09 -7.59
C ILE A 103 -3.84 -9.50 -8.34
N ARG A 104 -3.56 -10.02 -9.54
CA ARG A 104 -2.54 -9.43 -10.41
C ARG A 104 -3.09 -8.22 -11.15
N LEU A 105 -2.22 -7.24 -11.40
CA LEU A 105 -2.65 -5.98 -12.00
C LEU A 105 -3.28 -6.17 -13.39
N GLU A 106 -2.73 -7.08 -14.19
CA GLU A 106 -3.23 -7.44 -15.52
C GLU A 106 -4.62 -8.10 -15.50
N GLU A 107 -5.06 -8.64 -14.36
CA GLU A 107 -6.41 -9.21 -14.19
C GLU A 107 -7.47 -8.12 -13.93
N ILE A 108 -7.03 -6.90 -13.55
CA ILE A 108 -7.90 -5.75 -13.36
C ILE A 108 -8.14 -5.05 -14.69
N ASP A 109 -7.05 -4.58 -15.30
CA ASP A 109 -7.06 -3.88 -16.57
C ASP A 109 -5.63 -3.83 -17.15
N SER A 110 -5.47 -4.12 -18.44
CA SER A 110 -4.16 -4.18 -19.08
C SER A 110 -3.47 -2.84 -19.28
N THR A 111 -4.18 -1.72 -19.08
CA THR A 111 -3.63 -0.36 -19.11
C THR A 111 -3.04 0.08 -17.77
N LEU A 112 -3.29 -0.67 -16.70
CA LEU A 112 -2.72 -0.39 -15.40
C LEU A 112 -1.25 -0.80 -15.37
N SER A 113 -0.46 0.02 -14.72
CA SER A 113 0.97 -0.21 -14.52
C SER A 113 1.32 0.02 -13.05
N PRO A 114 2.47 -0.50 -12.60
CA PRO A 114 2.88 -0.32 -11.22
C PRO A 114 3.09 1.15 -10.88
N ALA A 115 3.45 1.98 -11.87
CA ALA A 115 3.53 3.43 -11.74
C ALA A 115 2.18 4.09 -11.44
N ASN A 116 1.11 3.71 -12.15
CA ASN A 116 -0.16 4.42 -12.10
C ASN A 116 -1.20 3.83 -11.15
N ILE A 117 -1.02 2.59 -10.68
CA ILE A 117 -2.01 1.92 -9.83
C ILE A 117 -2.17 2.56 -8.45
N VAL A 118 -1.08 3.12 -7.92
CA VAL A 118 -1.03 3.79 -6.62
C VAL A 118 -1.83 5.10 -6.58
N GLU A 119 -2.13 5.68 -7.75
CA GLU A 119 -2.92 6.90 -7.90
C GLU A 119 -4.42 6.60 -8.08
N LYS A 120 -4.83 5.33 -7.99
CA LYS A 120 -6.22 4.93 -8.22
C LYS A 120 -6.98 4.80 -6.91
N ASP A 121 -8.22 5.29 -6.95
CA ASP A 121 -9.15 5.17 -5.83
C ASP A 121 -9.89 3.84 -5.89
N PHE A 122 -9.78 3.09 -4.80
CA PHE A 122 -10.59 1.91 -4.58
C PHE A 122 -11.70 2.19 -3.59
N SER A 123 -12.78 1.43 -3.74
CA SER A 123 -13.89 1.41 -2.81
C SER A 123 -14.21 -0.02 -2.40
N LEU A 124 -14.56 -0.20 -1.14
CA LEU A 124 -15.04 -1.46 -0.59
C LEU A 124 -16.55 -1.38 -0.47
N ARG A 125 -17.26 -2.26 -1.16
CA ARG A 125 -18.70 -2.42 -1.01
C ARG A 125 -18.97 -3.58 -0.08
N VAL A 126 -19.76 -3.35 0.96
CA VAL A 126 -20.20 -4.38 1.91
C VAL A 126 -21.71 -4.53 1.80
N LYS A 127 -22.19 -5.74 1.57
CA LYS A 127 -23.60 -6.08 1.62
C LYS A 127 -23.89 -6.91 2.85
N THR A 128 -25.07 -6.72 3.43
CA THR A 128 -25.50 -7.42 4.64
C THR A 128 -26.67 -8.37 4.36
N THR A 129 -27.09 -9.14 5.37
CA THR A 129 -28.24 -10.07 5.28
C THR A 129 -29.57 -9.36 5.05
N THR A 130 -29.71 -8.10 5.48
CA THR A 130 -30.90 -7.27 5.23
C THR A 130 -30.98 -6.75 3.79
N GLY A 131 -29.92 -6.95 2.99
CA GLY A 131 -29.80 -6.42 1.63
C GLY A 131 -29.31 -4.97 1.56
N ASP A 132 -28.98 -4.36 2.70
CA ASP A 132 -28.37 -3.03 2.72
C ASP A 132 -26.94 -3.10 2.14
N SER A 133 -26.51 -2.00 1.51
CA SER A 133 -25.20 -1.89 0.87
C SER A 133 -24.48 -0.65 1.39
N PHE A 134 -23.26 -0.86 1.89
CA PHE A 134 -22.39 0.18 2.43
C PHE A 134 -21.18 0.35 1.51
N LEU A 135 -20.69 1.58 1.38
CA LEU A 135 -19.52 1.90 0.56
C LEU A 135 -18.48 2.60 1.43
N PHE A 136 -17.28 2.04 1.49
CA PHE A 136 -16.13 2.64 2.15
C PHE A 136 -15.14 3.09 1.08
N SER A 137 -14.76 4.36 1.09
CA SER A 137 -13.85 4.96 0.10
C SER A 137 -13.36 6.34 0.54
N PRO A 138 -12.22 6.81 0.03
CA PRO A 138 -11.28 6.09 -0.84
C PRO A 138 -10.28 5.25 -0.02
N PHE A 139 -9.83 4.14 -0.60
CA PHE A 139 -8.60 3.48 -0.13
C PHE A 139 -7.45 3.82 -1.07
N ASN A 140 -6.40 4.37 -0.48
CA ASN A 140 -5.14 4.63 -1.17
C ASN A 140 -4.24 3.41 -1.07
N ILE A 141 -3.59 3.05 -2.17
CA ILE A 141 -2.64 1.94 -2.21
C ILE A 141 -1.27 2.44 -1.78
N ARG A 142 -0.62 1.68 -0.90
CA ARG A 142 0.81 1.84 -0.64
C ARG A 142 1.64 0.88 -1.49
N ARG A 143 2.72 1.34 -2.13
CA ARG A 143 3.65 0.44 -2.84
C ARG A 143 4.60 -0.24 -1.86
N VAL A 144 4.74 -1.56 -1.99
CA VAL A 144 5.82 -2.34 -1.40
C VAL A 144 6.74 -2.76 -2.53
N ILE A 145 7.97 -2.24 -2.51
CA ILE A 145 9.00 -2.56 -3.48
C ILE A 145 9.69 -3.84 -2.98
N MET A 146 9.68 -4.91 -3.77
CA MET A 146 10.43 -6.14 -3.49
C MET A 146 11.55 -6.28 -4.53
N GLU A 147 12.65 -5.58 -4.26
CA GLU A 147 13.89 -5.69 -5.01
C GLU A 147 14.89 -6.57 -4.26
N ASP A 148 15.58 -7.43 -5.01
CA ASP A 148 16.75 -8.17 -4.51
C ASP A 148 18.02 -7.50 -5.04
N PHE A 149 18.69 -6.74 -4.17
CA PHE A 149 19.97 -6.15 -4.52
C PHE A 149 21.02 -7.24 -4.66
N ASN A 150 21.60 -7.39 -5.86
CA ASN A 150 22.70 -8.31 -6.08
C ASN A 150 23.90 -7.90 -5.22
N ARG A 151 24.05 -8.55 -4.06
CA ARG A 151 25.07 -8.25 -3.06
C ARG A 151 26.48 -8.31 -3.65
N ASP A 152 26.74 -9.19 -4.60
CA ASP A 152 28.07 -9.36 -5.19
C ASP A 152 28.52 -8.15 -6.01
N SER A 153 27.57 -7.31 -6.42
CA SER A 153 27.83 -6.07 -7.16
C SER A 153 28.20 -4.88 -6.25
N HIS A 154 28.02 -5.02 -4.93
CA HIS A 154 28.24 -3.92 -4.00
C HIS A 154 29.72 -3.74 -3.68
N ILE A 155 30.18 -2.49 -3.72
CA ILE A 155 31.54 -2.06 -3.35
C ILE A 155 31.38 -0.77 -2.54
N PRO A 156 32.09 -0.53 -1.43
CA PRO A 156 33.02 -1.45 -0.76
C PRO A 156 32.30 -2.64 -0.10
N ARG A 157 33.02 -3.77 0.08
CA ARG A 157 32.46 -5.02 0.61
C ARG A 157 33.40 -5.73 1.58
N ASP A 158 32.81 -6.56 2.44
CA ASP A 158 33.49 -7.57 3.26
C ASP A 158 34.72 -7.06 4.03
N GLY A 159 34.63 -5.84 4.58
CA GLY A 159 35.73 -5.25 5.37
C GLY A 159 36.90 -4.74 4.52
N SER A 160 36.68 -4.43 3.23
CA SER A 160 37.68 -3.77 2.39
C SER A 160 38.19 -2.49 3.06
N ILE A 161 39.48 -2.22 2.92
CA ILE A 161 40.12 -1.02 3.47
C ILE A 161 40.12 0.04 2.39
N GLU A 162 39.35 1.10 2.60
CA GLU A 162 39.28 2.24 1.70
C GLU A 162 40.22 3.35 2.17
N THR A 163 40.81 4.10 1.22
CA THR A 163 41.70 5.24 1.51
C THR A 163 41.27 6.44 0.67
N GLY A 164 41.27 7.64 1.28
CA GLY A 164 40.84 8.86 0.61
C GLY A 164 39.36 8.86 0.23
N ASN A 165 39.05 9.10 -1.05
CA ASN A 165 37.67 9.11 -1.51
C ASN A 165 37.11 7.69 -1.61
N ILE A 166 35.88 7.48 -1.15
CA ILE A 166 35.24 6.16 -1.17
C ILE A 166 34.30 6.05 -2.36
N LEU A 167 34.49 5.02 -3.17
CA LEU A 167 33.63 4.76 -4.32
C LEU A 167 32.63 3.66 -3.99
N PHE A 168 31.37 4.06 -3.77
CA PHE A 168 30.25 3.14 -3.65
C PHE A 168 29.80 2.69 -5.04
N LYS A 169 29.62 1.39 -5.26
CA LYS A 169 29.09 0.82 -6.52
C LYS A 169 28.01 -0.20 -6.23
N TRP A 170 27.07 -0.34 -7.16
CA TRP A 170 26.00 -1.33 -7.14
C TRP A 170 25.55 -1.66 -8.57
N GLN A 171 24.83 -2.76 -8.74
CA GLN A 171 24.11 -3.07 -9.98
C GLN A 171 22.87 -2.17 -10.08
N PRO A 172 22.69 -1.39 -11.17
CA PRO A 172 21.48 -0.62 -11.38
C PRO A 172 20.24 -1.50 -11.40
N VAL A 173 19.18 -0.99 -10.78
CA VAL A 173 17.86 -1.61 -10.74
C VAL A 173 17.01 -0.97 -11.83
N GLN A 174 16.18 -1.78 -12.48
CA GLN A 174 15.29 -1.32 -13.54
C GLN A 174 13.85 -1.46 -13.05
N LEU A 175 13.23 -0.34 -12.69
CA LEU A 175 11.82 -0.30 -12.29
C LEU A 175 11.01 0.40 -13.36
N ASN A 176 9.75 0.01 -13.52
CA ASN A 176 8.83 0.62 -14.49
C ASN A 176 8.09 1.85 -13.91
N TYR A 177 8.71 2.52 -12.94
CA TYR A 177 8.27 3.76 -12.32
C TYR A 177 9.48 4.58 -11.87
N ASN A 178 9.27 5.87 -11.65
CA ASN A 178 10.33 6.77 -11.20
C ASN A 178 10.72 6.45 -9.75
N PHE A 179 12.02 6.45 -9.51
CA PHE A 179 12.62 6.30 -8.19
C PHE A 179 13.96 7.05 -8.13
N SER A 180 14.51 7.18 -6.94
CA SER A 180 15.89 7.60 -6.68
C SER A 180 16.54 6.61 -5.71
N TYR A 181 17.86 6.64 -5.65
CA TYR A 181 18.61 5.96 -4.60
C TYR A 181 18.87 6.89 -3.42
N GLN A 182 18.94 6.31 -2.23
CA GLN A 182 19.48 6.93 -1.02
C GLN A 182 20.58 6.03 -0.45
N LEU A 183 21.72 6.61 -0.10
CA LEU A 183 22.84 5.91 0.53
C LEU A 183 22.93 6.33 1.99
N GLU A 184 22.86 5.36 2.90
CA GLU A 184 23.10 5.58 4.33
C GLU A 184 24.42 4.92 4.73
N ILE A 185 25.22 5.64 5.53
CA ILE A 185 26.49 5.17 6.08
C ILE A 185 26.44 5.28 7.60
N PHE A 186 26.82 4.21 8.30
CA PHE A 186 26.78 4.10 9.76
C PHE A 186 28.13 3.68 10.33
N SER A 187 28.34 4.08 11.58
CA SER A 187 29.35 3.52 12.47
C SER A 187 28.74 2.37 13.27
N LEU A 188 29.31 1.17 13.23
CA LEU A 188 28.94 0.12 14.18
C LEU A 188 29.55 0.36 15.56
N GLN A 189 30.71 0.99 15.65
CA GLN A 189 31.39 1.25 16.92
C GLN A 189 30.60 2.23 17.79
N ARG A 190 30.05 3.29 17.17
CA ARG A 190 29.23 4.32 17.83
C ARG A 190 27.73 4.08 17.71
N LEU A 191 27.31 3.13 16.88
CA LEU A 191 25.90 2.82 16.60
C LEU A 191 25.11 4.06 16.12
N GLU A 192 25.71 4.83 15.21
CA GLU A 192 25.13 6.08 14.72
C GLU A 192 25.19 6.20 13.20
N LEU A 193 24.23 6.96 12.65
CA LEU A 193 24.20 7.36 11.25
C LEU A 193 25.25 8.47 11.04
N ILE A 194 26.23 8.21 10.19
CA ILE A 194 27.30 9.16 9.84
C ILE A 194 26.84 10.08 8.70
N ALA A 195 26.20 9.49 7.68
CA ALA A 195 25.77 10.22 6.50
C ALA A 195 24.52 9.63 5.86
N GLU A 196 23.70 10.52 5.31
CA GLU A 196 22.54 10.23 4.49
C GLU A 196 22.68 11.03 3.19
N ILE A 197 22.83 10.32 2.07
CA ILE A 197 22.97 10.93 0.74
C ILE A 197 21.71 10.59 -0.05
N ASN A 198 20.92 11.62 -0.34
CA ASN A 198 19.63 11.52 -1.01
C ASN A 198 19.73 11.85 -2.50
N ASP A 199 18.64 11.59 -3.21
CA ASP A 199 18.43 12.00 -4.61
C ASP A 199 19.51 11.51 -5.58
N ILE A 200 20.12 10.35 -5.31
CA ILE A 200 21.02 9.71 -6.26
C ILE A 200 20.16 9.23 -7.46
N PRO A 201 20.47 9.62 -8.70
CA PRO A 201 19.64 9.29 -9.86
C PRO A 201 19.43 7.77 -10.06
N SER A 202 18.25 7.35 -10.50
CA SER A 202 17.89 5.93 -10.72
C SER A 202 18.78 5.19 -11.74
N ASP A 203 19.42 5.93 -12.65
CA ASP A 203 20.35 5.38 -13.65
C ASP A 203 21.80 5.32 -13.14
N SER A 204 22.06 5.77 -11.91
CA SER A 204 23.38 5.69 -11.30
C SER A 204 23.69 4.27 -10.85
N SER A 205 24.94 3.86 -11.08
CA SER A 205 25.53 2.60 -10.60
C SER A 205 26.61 2.82 -9.55
N GLN A 206 26.91 4.08 -9.22
CA GLN A 206 27.99 4.44 -8.33
C GLN A 206 27.81 5.83 -7.72
N TYR A 207 28.43 6.04 -6.55
CA TYR A 207 28.54 7.32 -5.88
C TYR A 207 29.95 7.49 -5.30
N LEU A 208 30.62 8.60 -5.62
CA LEU A 208 31.96 8.90 -5.13
C LEU A 208 31.87 9.87 -3.95
N LEU A 209 32.10 9.37 -2.74
CA LEU A 209 32.13 10.16 -1.52
C LEU A 209 33.46 10.92 -1.40
N GLN A 210 33.39 12.25 -1.47
CA GLN A 210 34.53 13.17 -1.37
C GLN A 210 34.38 14.18 -0.23
N ASP A 211 33.27 14.15 0.50
CA ASP A 211 33.00 15.09 1.58
C ASP A 211 33.94 14.81 2.77
N LEU A 212 34.87 15.73 3.01
CA LEU A 212 35.87 15.60 4.07
C LEU A 212 35.25 15.57 5.47
N GLN A 213 34.09 16.19 5.71
CA GLN A 213 33.44 16.13 7.02
C GLN A 213 32.91 14.72 7.28
N ILE A 214 32.27 14.10 6.29
CA ILE A 214 31.80 12.72 6.37
C ILE A 214 32.99 11.78 6.55
N LEU A 215 34.02 11.91 5.70
CA LEU A 215 35.22 11.05 5.75
C LEU A 215 35.97 11.15 7.08
N ASN A 216 36.07 12.35 7.67
CA ASN A 216 36.70 12.54 8.98
C ASN A 216 35.90 11.90 10.13
N ASN A 217 34.58 11.78 9.95
CA ASN A 217 33.67 11.14 10.88
C ASN A 217 33.56 9.63 10.67
N LEU A 218 34.26 9.01 9.70
CA LEU A 218 34.32 7.54 9.61
C LEU A 218 35.24 6.98 10.69
N ASP A 219 34.86 5.81 11.21
CA ASP A 219 35.72 5.04 12.11
C ASP A 219 36.77 4.28 11.29
N ALA A 220 37.89 3.92 11.92
CA ALA A 220 38.94 3.17 11.21
C ALA A 220 38.45 1.78 10.78
N GLU A 221 37.59 1.18 11.59
CA GLU A 221 37.05 -0.16 11.42
C GLU A 221 35.53 -0.13 11.56
N ASP A 222 34.87 -1.18 11.04
CA ASP A 222 33.46 -1.48 11.27
C ASP A 222 32.46 -0.38 10.84
N ASN A 223 32.68 0.22 9.67
CA ASN A 223 31.66 1.06 9.04
C ASN A 223 30.73 0.17 8.20
N ILE A 224 29.43 0.46 8.21
CA ILE A 224 28.47 -0.20 7.33
C ILE A 224 27.74 0.80 6.46
N TRP A 225 27.30 0.35 5.29
CA TRP A 225 26.44 1.15 4.42
C TRP A 225 25.27 0.33 3.87
N SER A 226 24.19 1.02 3.52
CA SER A 226 23.04 0.43 2.84
C SER A 226 22.50 1.37 1.77
N LEU A 227 22.01 0.78 0.69
CA LEU A 227 21.34 1.49 -0.40
C LEU A 227 19.84 1.32 -0.25
N TYR A 228 19.11 2.40 -0.47
CA TYR A 228 17.65 2.39 -0.54
C TYR A 228 17.22 2.75 -1.96
N ILE A 229 16.15 2.12 -2.43
CA ILE A 229 15.34 2.61 -3.55
C ILE A 229 14.17 3.37 -2.94
N ILE A 230 13.91 4.58 -3.43
CA ILE A 230 12.82 5.43 -2.96
C ILE A 230 11.98 5.86 -4.15
N ASP A 231 10.71 5.48 -4.17
CA ASP A 231 9.80 5.92 -5.23
C ASP A 231 9.30 7.36 -5.02
N SER A 232 8.60 7.90 -6.02
CA SER A 232 8.01 9.24 -5.96
C SER A 232 6.96 9.46 -4.85
N LEU A 233 6.54 8.39 -4.17
CA LEU A 233 5.59 8.43 -3.05
C LEU A 233 6.27 8.23 -1.69
N GLY A 234 7.60 8.13 -1.67
CA GLY A 234 8.39 7.91 -0.45
C GLY A 234 8.35 6.47 0.07
N ASN A 235 7.86 5.50 -0.72
CA ASN A 235 8.02 4.09 -0.37
C ASN A 235 9.47 3.69 -0.59
N ARG A 236 10.04 2.96 0.37
CA ARG A 236 11.45 2.57 0.35
C ARG A 236 11.66 1.07 0.49
N ASN A 237 12.62 0.54 -0.25
CA ASN A 237 13.20 -0.78 -0.04
C ASN A 237 14.71 -0.61 0.23
N LYS A 238 15.23 -1.36 1.20
CA LYS A 238 16.61 -1.30 1.66
C LYS A 238 17.39 -2.54 1.23
N SER A 239 18.61 -2.35 0.77
CA SER A 239 19.58 -3.41 0.58
C SER A 239 20.04 -4.05 1.90
N HIS A 240 20.81 -5.12 1.79
CA HIS A 240 21.61 -5.60 2.92
C HIS A 240 22.66 -4.55 3.32
N PHE A 241 23.10 -4.61 4.59
CA PHE A 241 24.23 -3.83 5.06
C PHE A 241 25.55 -4.42 4.51
N ASN A 242 26.46 -3.55 4.11
CA ASN A 242 27.77 -3.92 3.60
C ASN A 242 28.86 -3.29 4.48
N LEU A 243 29.79 -4.11 4.95
CA LEU A 243 30.86 -3.73 5.88
C LEU A 243 32.09 -3.23 5.12
N PHE A 244 32.74 -2.18 5.63
CA PHE A 244 34.03 -1.69 5.14
C PHE A 244 34.83 -1.01 6.27
N ASN A 245 36.14 -0.95 6.07
CA ASN A 245 37.09 -0.27 6.94
C ASN A 245 37.64 0.97 6.22
N TYR A 246 38.10 1.96 6.98
CA TYR A 246 38.59 3.22 6.41
C TYR A 246 39.95 3.60 7.00
N SER A 247 40.96 3.71 6.14
CA SER A 247 42.27 4.24 6.54
C SER A 247 42.36 5.71 6.15
N LYS A 248 42.51 6.55 7.18
CA LYS A 248 42.78 7.99 7.04
C LYS A 248 44.14 8.26 6.40
#